data_AF-A0A3D4LRM6-F1
#
_entry.id   AF-A0A3D4LRM6-F1
#
_cell.length_a   1.000
_cell.length_b   1.000
_cell.length_c   1.000
_cell.angle_alpha   90.00
_cell.angle_beta   90.00
_cell.angle_gamma   90.00
#
_symmetry.space_group_name_H-M   'P 1'
#
loop_
_entity.id
_entity.type
_entity.pdbx_description
1 polymer ?
#
loop_
_entity_poly.entity_id
_entity_poly.type
_entity_poly.pdbx_seq_one_letter_code
_entity_poly.pdbx_strand_id
1 'polypeptide(L)'
;MTGDKVISALIGLVGAVSNNGRTEQTDEVIREAFLHLREPDREEDMVRQIHAAKNVIAPDCAVCKNPCGNTSDYDMTQFYDADEKVVAAKQELIVTICSVMEESGEITDSVYRGIAYLGYPVQPEECEELQQEIQEVYK
;
A
#
# COMPACT_ATOMS: atom_id res chain seq x y z
N MET A 1 12.62 5.31 -4.59
CA MET A 1 12.92 5.31 -3.14
C MET A 1 13.32 3.89 -2.74
N THR A 2 14.00 3.68 -1.60
CA THR A 2 14.07 2.32 -1.03
C THR A 2 12.65 1.86 -0.68
N GLY A 3 12.27 0.63 -1.05
CA GLY A 3 10.94 0.09 -0.79
C GLY A 3 9.92 0.29 -1.92
N ASP A 4 10.32 0.83 -3.08
CA ASP A 4 9.43 1.02 -4.23
C ASP A 4 8.74 -0.28 -4.66
N LYS A 5 9.46 -1.41 -4.64
CA LYS A 5 8.86 -2.71 -5.00
C LYS A 5 7.81 -3.17 -3.98
N VAL A 6 8.03 -2.85 -2.71
CA VAL A 6 7.08 -3.16 -1.63
C VAL A 6 5.82 -2.32 -1.79
N ILE A 7 5.95 -1.00 -1.98
CA ILE A 7 4.80 -0.12 -2.24
C ILE A 7 4.04 -0.56 -3.50
N SER A 8 4.77 -0.87 -4.57
CA SER A 8 4.20 -1.39 -5.82
C SER A 8 3.35 -2.66 -5.60
N ALA A 9 3.87 -3.64 -4.84
CA ALA A 9 3.14 -4.85 -4.51
C ALA A 9 1.95 -4.61 -3.56
N LEU A 10 2.09 -3.71 -2.58
CA LEU A 10 1.04 -3.36 -1.61
C LEU A 10 -0.17 -2.71 -2.30
N ILE A 11 0.05 -1.84 -3.29
CA ILE A 11 -1.04 -1.25 -4.09
C ILE A 11 -1.85 -2.37 -4.77
N GLY A 12 -1.17 -3.36 -5.36
CA GLY A 12 -1.82 -4.52 -5.96
C GLY A 12 -2.54 -5.42 -4.95
N LEU A 13 -2.01 -5.58 -3.74
CA LEU A 13 -2.70 -6.30 -2.65
C LEU A 13 -3.98 -5.59 -2.22
N VAL A 14 -3.93 -4.26 -2.04
CA VAL A 14 -5.11 -3.48 -1.66
C VAL A 14 -6.17 -3.49 -2.76
N GLY A 15 -5.77 -3.46 -4.03
CA GLY A 15 -6.70 -3.65 -5.13
C GLY A 15 -7.35 -5.05 -5.16
N ALA A 16 -6.66 -6.09 -4.67
CA ALA A 16 -7.25 -7.41 -4.46
C ALA A 16 -8.23 -7.43 -3.28
N VAL A 17 -7.86 -6.80 -2.16
CA VAL A 17 -8.70 -6.65 -0.95
C VAL A 17 -10.00 -5.92 -1.28
N SER A 18 -9.96 -4.88 -2.12
CA SER A 18 -11.16 -4.14 -2.54
C SER A 18 -12.22 -5.01 -3.22
N ASN A 19 -11.85 -6.13 -3.82
CA ASN A 19 -12.76 -7.02 -4.54
C ASN A 19 -13.11 -8.30 -3.76
N ASN A 20 -12.24 -8.73 -2.84
CA ASN A 20 -12.34 -10.06 -2.20
C ASN A 20 -12.46 -9.99 -0.67
N GLY A 21 -12.30 -8.80 -0.08
CA GLY A 21 -12.34 -8.58 1.35
C GLY A 21 -10.96 -8.65 2.01
N ARG A 22 -10.86 -7.94 3.13
CA ARG A 22 -9.71 -7.90 4.03
C ARG A 22 -9.68 -9.15 4.90
N THR A 23 -8.48 -9.61 5.28
CA THR A 23 -8.28 -10.69 6.25
C THR A 23 -7.24 -10.27 7.30
N GLU A 24 -7.17 -11.00 8.43
CA GLU A 24 -6.10 -10.79 9.42
C GLU A 24 -4.70 -10.95 8.80
N GLN A 25 -4.55 -11.89 7.86
CA GLN A 25 -3.29 -12.09 7.15
C GLN A 25 -2.91 -10.88 6.28
N THR A 26 -3.87 -10.21 5.62
CA THR A 26 -3.54 -9.01 4.85
C THR A 26 -3.11 -7.86 5.75
N ASP A 27 -3.66 -7.77 6.97
CA ASP A 27 -3.25 -6.78 7.95
C ASP A 27 -1.82 -7.01 8.44
N GLU A 28 -1.50 -8.25 8.83
CA GLU A 28 -0.17 -8.63 9.30
C GLU A 28 0.89 -8.33 8.23
N VAL A 29 0.63 -8.70 6.97
CA VAL A 29 1.55 -8.48 5.86
C VAL A 29 1.74 -6.99 5.56
N ILE A 30 0.67 -6.18 5.60
CA ILE A 30 0.79 -4.72 5.45
C ILE A 30 1.63 -4.13 6.58
N ARG A 31 1.38 -4.53 7.82
CA ARG A 31 2.10 -4.05 9.00
C ARG A 31 3.60 -4.34 8.89
N GLU A 32 3.97 -5.59 8.64
CA GLU A 32 5.36 -6.01 8.50
C GLU A 32 6.06 -5.30 7.33
N ALA A 33 5.36 -5.13 6.20
CA ALA A 33 5.90 -4.43 5.04
C ALA A 33 6.24 -2.97 5.34
N PHE A 34 5.41 -2.25 6.11
CA PHE A 34 5.69 -0.86 6.49
C PHE A 34 6.78 -0.73 7.58
N LEU A 35 6.82 -1.65 8.55
CA LEU A 35 7.87 -1.68 9.58
C LEU A 35 9.26 -1.91 8.97
N HIS A 36 9.35 -2.71 7.90
CA HIS A 36 10.59 -3.05 7.23
C HIS A 36 10.77 -2.35 5.87
N LEU A 37 9.96 -1.34 5.56
CA LEU A 37 9.93 -0.70 4.23
C LEU A 37 11.29 -0.14 3.80
N ARG A 38 12.08 0.33 4.79
CA ARG A 38 13.38 0.96 4.58
C ARG A 38 14.56 -0.02 4.71
N GLU A 39 14.31 -1.32 4.88
CA GLU A 39 15.34 -2.37 4.98
C GLU A 39 15.56 -3.03 3.61
N PRO A 40 16.61 -2.68 2.84
CA PRO A 40 16.79 -3.18 1.48
C PRO A 40 16.94 -4.71 1.41
N ASP A 41 17.58 -5.30 2.42
CA ASP A 41 17.81 -6.75 2.52
C ASP A 41 16.51 -7.54 2.74
N ARG A 42 15.41 -6.87 3.16
CA ARG A 42 14.09 -7.47 3.37
C ARG A 42 13.14 -7.24 2.19
N GLU A 43 13.48 -6.36 1.23
CA GLU A 43 12.57 -5.92 0.16
C GLU A 43 11.99 -7.11 -0.63
N GLU A 44 12.84 -8.02 -1.10
CA GLU A 44 12.40 -9.18 -1.88
C GLU A 44 11.54 -10.15 -1.05
N ASP A 45 11.85 -10.29 0.24
CA ASP A 45 11.07 -11.16 1.12
C ASP A 45 9.67 -10.58 1.36
N MET A 46 9.58 -9.28 1.62
CA MET A 46 8.30 -8.57 1.79
C MET A 46 7.45 -8.67 0.52
N VAL A 47 8.02 -8.45 -0.66
CA VAL A 47 7.31 -8.59 -1.94
C VAL A 47 6.72 -9.99 -2.09
N ARG A 48 7.50 -11.04 -1.77
CA ARG A 48 7.01 -12.44 -1.82
C ARG A 48 5.86 -12.67 -0.85
N GLN A 49 5.94 -12.15 0.37
CA GLN A 49 4.86 -12.29 1.36
C GLN A 49 3.57 -11.57 0.91
N ILE A 50 3.69 -10.38 0.35
CA ILE A 50 2.59 -9.61 -0.24
C ILE A 50 1.93 -10.38 -1.39
N HIS A 51 2.73 -10.94 -2.29
CA HIS A 51 2.20 -11.76 -3.39
C HIS A 51 1.52 -13.03 -2.90
N ALA A 52 2.06 -13.68 -1.87
CA ALA A 52 1.45 -14.86 -1.26
C ALA A 52 0.08 -14.52 -0.66
N ALA A 53 -0.01 -13.45 0.14
CA ALA A 53 -1.29 -12.99 0.72
C ALA A 53 -2.30 -12.60 -0.36
N LYS A 54 -1.86 -11.90 -1.41
CA LYS A 54 -2.69 -11.54 -2.58
C LYS A 54 -3.25 -12.77 -3.28
N ASN A 55 -2.42 -13.81 -3.47
CA ASN A 55 -2.82 -15.05 -4.12
C ASN A 55 -3.78 -15.91 -3.27
N VAL A 56 -3.77 -15.74 -1.94
CA VAL A 56 -4.76 -16.39 -1.06
C VAL A 56 -6.16 -15.80 -1.28
N ILE A 57 -6.28 -14.47 -1.36
CA ILE A 57 -7.58 -13.80 -1.48
C ILE A 57 -8.06 -13.64 -2.93
N ALA A 58 -7.15 -13.65 -3.91
CA ALA A 58 -7.47 -13.48 -5.32
C ALA A 58 -6.70 -14.46 -6.23
N PRO A 59 -6.81 -15.79 -6.00
CA PRO A 59 -6.01 -16.81 -6.70
C PRO A 59 -6.24 -16.80 -8.22
N ASP A 60 -7.48 -16.58 -8.65
CA ASP A 60 -7.85 -16.65 -10.06
C ASP A 60 -7.39 -15.43 -10.87
N CYS A 61 -7.02 -14.33 -10.21
CA CYS A 61 -6.53 -13.13 -10.89
C CYS A 61 -5.19 -13.37 -11.59
N ALA A 62 -4.33 -14.25 -11.07
CA ALA A 62 -3.03 -14.55 -11.66
C ALA A 62 -3.12 -15.25 -13.03
N VAL A 63 -4.23 -15.96 -13.28
CA VAL A 63 -4.47 -16.72 -14.53
C VAL A 63 -5.64 -16.15 -15.33
N CYS A 64 -6.16 -14.98 -14.92
CA CYS A 64 -7.30 -14.35 -15.56
C CYS A 64 -6.98 -14.00 -17.01
N LYS A 65 -7.81 -14.48 -17.94
CA LYS A 65 -7.66 -14.22 -19.37
C LYS A 65 -8.05 -12.78 -19.77
N ASN A 66 -8.68 -12.03 -18.87
CA ASN A 66 -9.09 -10.65 -19.04
C ASN A 66 -8.56 -9.80 -17.86
N PRO A 67 -7.25 -9.55 -17.77
CA PRO A 67 -6.68 -8.84 -16.64
C PRO A 67 -7.21 -7.40 -16.57
N CYS A 68 -7.73 -7.00 -15.40
CA CYS A 68 -8.22 -5.65 -15.15
C CYS A 68 -7.15 -4.70 -14.59
N GLY A 69 -6.02 -5.23 -14.13
CA GLY A 69 -4.94 -4.46 -13.53
C GLY A 69 -5.01 -4.29 -12.00
N ASN A 70 -6.19 -4.44 -11.37
CA ASN A 70 -6.36 -4.16 -9.93
C ASN A 70 -5.42 -4.94 -9.00
N THR A 71 -5.02 -6.16 -9.38
CA THR A 71 -4.15 -7.01 -8.57
C THR A 71 -2.69 -7.00 -9.06
N SER A 72 -2.39 -6.22 -10.09
CA SER A 72 -1.02 -6.09 -10.61
C SER A 72 -0.17 -5.27 -9.65
N ASP A 73 1.12 -5.56 -9.64
CA ASP A 73 2.08 -4.67 -9.00
C ASP A 73 2.06 -3.32 -9.73
N TYR A 74 2.03 -2.24 -8.96
CA TYR A 74 1.89 -0.90 -9.53
C TYR A 74 3.16 -0.45 -10.24
N ASP A 75 2.98 0.22 -11.37
CA ASP A 75 4.09 0.83 -12.10
C ASP A 75 4.52 2.11 -11.41
N MET A 76 5.58 2.02 -10.60
CA MET A 76 6.09 3.16 -9.83
C MET A 76 6.58 4.33 -10.70
N THR A 77 6.80 4.15 -12.01
CA THR A 77 7.10 5.30 -12.89
C THR A 77 5.93 6.29 -12.90
N GLN A 78 4.69 5.79 -12.89
CA GLN A 78 3.48 6.63 -12.83
C GLN A 78 3.33 7.38 -11.50
N PHE A 79 3.87 6.82 -10.41
CA PHE A 79 3.94 7.53 -9.13
C PHE A 79 4.79 8.79 -9.28
N TYR A 80 5.96 8.66 -9.89
CA TYR A 80 6.94 9.75 -10.01
C TYR A 80 6.68 10.72 -11.17
N ASP A 81 5.93 10.30 -12.19
CA ASP A 81 5.52 11.15 -13.32
C ASP A 81 4.37 12.12 -12.96
N ALA A 82 3.79 12.01 -11.76
CA ALA A 82 2.77 12.92 -11.26
C ALA A 82 3.35 14.32 -10.95
N ASP A 83 2.45 15.30 -10.70
CA ASP A 83 2.85 16.63 -10.24
C ASP A 83 3.70 16.53 -8.96
N GLU A 84 4.75 17.34 -8.85
CA GLU A 84 5.69 17.32 -7.72
C GLU A 84 4.99 17.43 -6.36
N LYS A 85 3.91 18.21 -6.27
CA LYS A 85 3.13 18.33 -5.03
C LYS A 85 2.36 17.05 -4.70
N VAL A 86 1.86 16.35 -5.72
CA VAL A 86 1.17 15.06 -5.55
C VAL A 86 2.19 14.01 -5.11
N VAL A 87 3.37 13.97 -5.72
CA VAL A 87 4.46 13.08 -5.31
C VAL A 87 4.84 13.32 -3.85
N ALA A 88 5.06 14.59 -3.48
CA ALA A 88 5.40 14.96 -2.10
C ALA A 88 4.30 14.54 -1.11
N ALA A 89 3.03 14.82 -1.41
CA ALA A 89 1.92 14.46 -0.53
C ALA A 89 1.77 12.94 -0.35
N LYS A 90 1.98 12.15 -1.42
CA LYS A 90 2.01 10.68 -1.33
C LYS A 90 3.19 10.16 -0.52
N GLN A 91 4.36 10.78 -0.62
CA GLN A 91 5.53 10.42 0.19
C GLN A 91 5.29 10.69 1.68
N GLU A 92 4.70 11.83 2.04
CA GLU A 92 4.32 12.14 3.42
C GLU A 92 3.24 11.18 3.96
N LEU A 93 2.31 10.74 3.10
CA LEU A 93 1.34 9.70 3.45
C LEU A 93 2.04 8.36 3.77
N ILE A 94 3.05 7.95 3.00
CA ILE A 94 3.87 6.77 3.31
C ILE A 94 4.56 6.93 4.67
N VAL A 95 5.16 8.09 4.93
CA VAL A 95 5.83 8.39 6.21
C VAL A 95 4.85 8.30 7.37
N THR A 96 3.65 8.87 7.22
CA THR A 96 2.58 8.82 8.22
C THR A 96 2.18 7.38 8.54
N ILE A 97 1.98 6.54 7.51
CA ILE A 97 1.65 5.13 7.70
C ILE A 97 2.79 4.39 8.43
N CYS A 98 4.05 4.59 8.04
CA CYS A 98 5.20 4.01 8.76
C CYS A 98 5.18 4.38 10.25
N SER A 99 4.98 5.66 10.58
CA SER A 99 4.99 6.15 11.96
C SER A 99 3.95 5.46 12.83
N VAL A 100 2.71 5.33 12.33
CA VAL A 100 1.64 4.69 13.12
C VAL A 100 1.84 3.18 13.29
N MET A 101 2.53 2.52 12.35
CA MET A 101 2.89 1.11 12.48
C MET A 101 3.95 0.89 13.58
N GLU A 102 4.93 1.78 13.67
CA GLU A 102 5.96 1.75 14.71
C GLU A 102 5.37 1.95 16.12
N GLU A 103 4.32 2.78 16.24
CA GLU A 103 3.62 3.07 17.50
C GLU A 103 2.59 2.02 17.93
N SER A 104 2.60 0.82 17.32
CA SER A 104 1.69 -0.31 17.56
C SER A 104 0.26 -0.17 17.02
N GLY A 105 0.07 0.62 15.96
CA GLY A 105 -1.23 0.78 15.32
C GLY A 105 -1.83 -0.52 14.76
N GLU A 106 -3.10 -0.79 15.08
CA GLU A 106 -3.93 -1.75 14.34
C GLU A 106 -4.08 -1.29 12.89
N ILE A 107 -4.12 -2.20 11.92
CA ILE A 107 -4.43 -1.80 10.53
C ILE A 107 -5.90 -1.35 10.47
N THR A 108 -6.15 -0.17 9.93
CA THR A 108 -7.51 0.38 9.79
C THR A 108 -7.86 0.61 8.32
N ASP A 109 -9.13 0.86 8.03
CA ASP A 109 -9.58 1.11 6.66
C ASP A 109 -8.95 2.37 6.06
N SER A 110 -8.57 3.36 6.89
CA SER A 110 -7.84 4.55 6.46
C SER A 110 -6.41 4.20 6.00
N VAL A 111 -5.75 3.20 6.61
CA VAL A 111 -4.46 2.67 6.11
C VAL A 111 -4.62 2.00 4.75
N TYR A 112 -5.66 1.18 4.56
CA TYR A 112 -5.95 0.57 3.25
C TYR A 112 -6.22 1.64 2.18
N ARG A 113 -7.04 2.66 2.50
CA ARG A 113 -7.26 3.83 1.62
C ARG A 113 -5.96 4.56 1.33
N GLY A 114 -5.08 4.71 2.32
CA GLY A 114 -3.79 5.36 2.17
C GLY A 114 -2.92 4.68 1.13
N ILE A 115 -2.81 3.36 1.19
CA ILE A 115 -2.10 2.56 0.19
C ILE A 115 -2.76 2.70 -1.19
N ALA A 116 -4.09 2.67 -1.27
CA ALA A 116 -4.79 2.84 -2.53
C ALA A 116 -4.51 4.21 -3.18
N TYR A 117 -4.45 5.28 -2.39
CA TYR A 117 -4.15 6.64 -2.87
C TYR A 117 -2.76 6.72 -3.52
N LEU A 118 -1.80 5.90 -3.10
CA LEU A 118 -0.48 5.85 -3.73
C LEU A 118 -0.57 5.45 -5.22
N GLY A 119 -1.52 4.59 -5.59
CA GLY A 119 -1.73 4.12 -6.96
C GLY A 119 -2.75 4.92 -7.78
N TYR A 120 -3.56 5.78 -7.16
CA TYR A 120 -4.63 6.53 -7.83
C TYR A 120 -4.25 7.98 -8.18
N PRO A 121 -4.91 8.59 -9.17
CA PRO A 121 -4.81 10.02 -9.42
C PRO A 121 -5.58 10.77 -8.32
N VAL A 122 -4.84 11.36 -7.39
CA VAL A 122 -5.37 12.12 -6.24
C VAL A 122 -4.77 13.52 -6.24
N GLN A 123 -5.47 14.47 -5.64
CA GLN A 123 -4.95 15.80 -5.33
C GLN A 123 -4.13 15.76 -4.03
N PRO A 124 -3.17 16.69 -3.85
CA PRO A 124 -2.37 16.76 -2.62
C PRO A 124 -3.23 16.88 -1.36
N GLU A 125 -4.30 17.68 -1.42
CA GLU A 125 -5.20 17.94 -0.30
C GLU A 125 -5.92 16.65 0.16
N GLU A 126 -6.25 15.74 -0.76
CA GLU A 126 -6.88 14.46 -0.43
C GLU A 126 -5.90 13.56 0.37
N CYS A 127 -4.60 13.60 0.06
CA CYS A 127 -3.59 12.92 0.85
C CYS A 127 -3.39 13.58 2.22
N GLU A 128 -3.45 14.91 2.32
CA GLU A 128 -3.32 15.64 3.59
C GLU A 128 -4.50 15.37 4.53
N GLU A 129 -5.73 15.38 4.01
CA GLU A 129 -6.93 15.04 4.78
C GLU A 129 -6.85 13.60 5.32
N LEU A 130 -6.41 12.65 4.49
CA LEU A 130 -6.27 11.26 4.91
C LEU A 130 -5.14 11.06 5.94
N GLN A 131 -4.04 11.82 5.85
CA GLN A 131 -2.99 11.80 6.88
C GLN A 131 -3.54 12.20 8.25
N GLN A 132 -4.35 13.27 8.30
CA GLN A 132 -4.99 13.72 9.53
C GLN A 132 -5.95 12.66 10.08
N GLU A 133 -6.77 12.06 9.21
CA GLU A 133 -7.68 10.97 9.57
C GLU A 133 -6.92 9.78 10.18
N ILE A 134 -5.83 9.34 9.53
CA ILE A 134 -4.97 8.27 10.04
C ILE A 134 -4.44 8.65 11.42
N GLN A 135 -3.82 9.81 11.57
CA GLN A 135 -3.22 10.24 12.83
C GLN A 135 -4.25 10.37 13.97
N GLU A 136 -5.47 10.82 13.69
CA GLU A 136 -6.53 10.93 14.71
C GLU A 136 -6.96 9.58 15.29
N VAL A 137 -6.88 8.52 14.50
CA VAL A 137 -7.20 7.16 14.96
C VAL A 137 -6.16 6.63 15.95
N TYR A 138 -4.90 7.09 15.86
CA TYR A 138 -3.78 6.62 16.70
C TYR A 138 -3.35 7.63 17.79
N LYS A 139 -4.15 8.65 18.07
CA LYS A 139 -4.00 9.54 19.25
C LYS A 139 -4.49 8.86 20.53
#